data_AF-A0A496P321-F1
#
_entry.id   AF-A0A496P321-F1
#
_cell.length_a   1.000
_cell.length_b   1.000
_cell.length_c   1.000
_cell.angle_alpha   90.00
_cell.angle_beta   90.00
_cell.angle_gamma   90.00
#
_symmetry.space_group_name_H-M   'P 1'
#
loop_
_entity.id
_entity.type
_entity.pdbx_description
1 polymer ?
#
loop_
_entity_poly.entity_id
_entity_poly.type
_entity_poly.pdbx_seq_one_letter_code
_entity_poly.pdbx_strand_id
1 'polypeptide(L)' 'MEVIIEIIIKEFLIDFLGINTRYYFFRIFKENIKKESLSANQNEIVSGFAQGFYNFFVGIFMFSLLVAFMVYLLHIFGLL' A
#
# COMPACT_ATOMS: atom_id res chain seq x y z
N MET A 1 11.84 17.37 -7.47
CA MET A 1 10.49 17.31 -6.84
C MET A 1 9.70 16.16 -7.44
N GLU A 2 9.60 16.07 -8.76
CA GLU A 2 8.92 14.97 -9.47
C GLU A 2 9.46 13.58 -9.07
N VAL A 3 10.77 13.38 -9.06
CA VAL A 3 11.39 12.09 -8.66
C VAL A 3 11.03 11.68 -7.23
N ILE A 4 11.01 12.64 -6.29
CA ILE A 4 10.68 12.36 -4.88
C ILE A 4 9.21 11.96 -4.76
N ILE A 5 8.33 12.67 -5.46
CA ILE A 5 6.90 12.38 -5.50
C ILE A 5 6.66 11.00 -6.11
N GLU A 6 7.36 10.67 -7.20
CA GLU A 6 7.26 9.36 -7.84
C GLU A 6 7.68 8.23 -6.89
N ILE A 7 8.81 8.37 -6.20
CA ILE A 7 9.28 7.37 -5.23
C ILE A 7 8.25 7.17 -4.10
N ILE A 8 7.72 8.26 -3.54
CA ILE A 8 6.75 8.18 -2.45
C ILE A 8 5.43 7.55 -2.93
N ILE A 9 4.92 7.95 -4.09
CA ILE A 9 3.63 7.47 -4.57
C ILE A 9 3.75 6.04 -5.12
N LYS A 10 4.65 5.81 -6.06
CA LYS A 10 4.75 4.54 -6.78
C LYS A 10 5.45 3.48 -5.94
N GLU A 11 6.68 3.73 -5.53
CA GLU A 11 7.46 2.69 -4.85
C GLU A 11 6.95 2.44 -3.43
N PHE A 12 6.65 3.50 -2.68
CA PHE A 12 6.27 3.36 -1.28
C PHE A 12 4.76 3.14 -1.07
N LEU A 13 3.88 4.01 -1.58
CA LEU A 13 2.44 3.84 -1.34
C LEU A 13 1.85 2.67 -2.13
N ILE A 14 2.14 2.56 -3.42
CA ILE A 14 1.53 1.55 -4.31
C ILE A 14 2.24 0.20 -4.16
N ASP A 15 3.53 0.14 -4.52
CA ASP A 15 4.25 -1.13 -4.68
C ASP A 15 4.64 -1.75 -3.34
N PHE A 16 4.94 -0.93 -2.33
CA PHE A 16 5.22 -1.41 -0.98
C PHE A 16 3.95 -1.52 -0.14
N LEU A 17 3.34 -0.41 0.28
CA LEU A 17 2.22 -0.43 1.22
C LEU A 17 0.98 -1.13 0.64
N GLY A 18 0.51 -0.70 -0.52
CA GLY A 18 -0.69 -1.22 -1.17
C GLY A 18 -0.64 -2.73 -1.40
N ILE A 19 0.41 -3.20 -2.09
CA ILE A 19 0.57 -4.63 -2.39
C ILE A 19 0.75 -5.46 -1.12
N ASN A 20 1.63 -5.06 -0.20
CA ASN A 20 1.87 -5.86 1.00
C ASN A 20 0.62 -5.95 1.87
N THR A 21 -0.11 -4.85 2.07
CA THR A 21 -1.35 -4.89 2.86
C THR A 21 -2.37 -5.82 2.23
N ARG A 22 -2.62 -5.73 0.93
CA ARG A 22 -3.57 -6.63 0.25
C ARG A 22 -3.11 -8.09 0.36
N TYR A 23 -1.83 -8.36 0.14
CA TYR A 23 -1.27 -9.71 0.25
C TYR A 23 -1.49 -10.30 1.65
N TYR A 24 -1.15 -9.57 2.71
CA TYR A 24 -1.34 -10.04 4.07
C TYR A 24 -2.82 -10.15 4.46
N PHE A 25 -3.67 -9.23 3.98
CA PHE A 25 -5.12 -9.33 4.16
C PHE A 25 -5.65 -10.66 3.60
N PHE A 26 -5.39 -10.97 2.33
CA PHE A 26 -5.85 -12.23 1.72
C PHE A 26 -5.26 -13.47 2.39
N ARG A 27 -3.99 -13.39 2.82
CA ARG A 27 -3.34 -14.47 3.58
C ARG A 27 -4.00 -14.75 4.93
N ILE A 28 -4.55 -13.74 5.62
CA ILE A 28 -5.31 -13.92 6.86
C ILE A 28 -6.59 -14.74 6.61
N PHE A 29 -7.23 -14.55 5.46
CA PHE A 29 -8.42 -15.30 5.05
C PHE A 29 -8.10 -16.64 4.38
N LYS A 30 -6.85 -17.11 4.49
CA LYS A 30 -6.35 -18.38 3.90
C LYS A 30 -6.50 -18.48 2.39
N GLU A 31 -6.56 -17.34 1.69
CA GLU A 31 -6.51 -17.34 0.24
C GLU A 31 -5.07 -17.51 -0.25
N ASN A 32 -4.84 -18.50 -1.11
CA ASN A 32 -3.53 -18.75 -1.72
C ASN A 32 -3.29 -17.80 -2.90
N ILE A 33 -3.20 -16.51 -2.62
CA ILE A 33 -2.90 -15.47 -3.62
C ILE A 33 -1.39 -15.27 -3.72
N LYS A 34 -0.88 -15.24 -4.95
CA LYS A 34 0.51 -14.89 -5.25
C LYS A 34 0.68 -13.38 -5.16
N LYS A 35 1.76 -12.91 -4.55
CA LYS A 35 1.98 -11.46 -4.39
C LYS A 35 2.11 -10.76 -5.75
N GLU A 36 2.67 -11.45 -6.74
CA GLU A 36 2.85 -10.99 -8.11
C GLU A 36 1.51 -10.74 -8.81
N SER A 37 0.45 -11.49 -8.48
CA SER A 37 -0.89 -11.28 -9.08
C SER A 37 -1.59 -10.04 -8.54
N LEU A 38 -1.08 -9.44 -7.46
CA LEU A 38 -1.56 -8.17 -6.91
C LEU A 38 -0.77 -6.97 -7.44
N SER A 39 0.35 -7.22 -8.12
CA SER A 39 1.12 -6.18 -8.79
C SER A 39 0.42 -5.77 -10.09
N ALA A 40 0.64 -4.52 -10.51
CA ALA A 40 0.15 -4.05 -11.81
C ALA A 40 0.93 -4.74 -12.93
N ASN A 41 0.36 -5.80 -13.51
CA ASN A 41 0.96 -6.47 -14.66
C ASN A 41 0.81 -5.60 -15.90
N GLN A 42 1.93 -5.10 -16.44
CA GLN A 42 1.94 -4.14 -17.55
C GLN A 42 1.44 -4.75 -18.87
N ASN A 43 1.38 -6.08 -18.96
CA ASN A 43 0.98 -6.79 -20.18
C ASN A 43 -0.54 -6.72 -20.46
N GLU A 44 -1.36 -6.36 -19.48
CA GLU A 44 -2.80 -6.20 -19.61
C GLU A 44 -3.22 -4.81 -19.12
N ILE A 45 -3.42 -3.87 -20.05
CA ILE A 45 -3.62 -2.45 -19.75
C ILE A 45 -4.78 -2.22 -18.75
N VAL A 46 -5.91 -2.88 -18.96
CA VAL A 46 -7.12 -2.69 -18.13
C VAL A 46 -6.96 -3.29 -16.74
N SER A 47 -6.46 -4.53 -16.65
CA SER A 47 -6.29 -5.20 -15.37
C SER A 47 -5.13 -4.60 -14.57
N GLY A 48 -4.03 -4.24 -15.23
CA GLY A 48 -2.89 -3.53 -14.64
C GLY A 48 -3.27 -2.18 -14.05
N PHE A 49 -4.07 -1.37 -14.75
CA PHE A 49 -4.58 -0.10 -14.22
C PHE A 49 -5.47 -0.31 -12.99
N ALA A 50 -6.41 -1.26 -13.05
CA ALA A 50 -7.29 -1.57 -11.92
C ALA A 50 -6.49 -2.01 -10.69
N GLN A 51 -5.49 -2.89 -10.86
CA GLN A 51 -4.62 -3.31 -9.76
C GLN A 51 -3.84 -2.15 -9.16
N GLY A 52 -3.26 -1.28 -10.01
CA GLY A 52 -2.56 -0.08 -9.58
C GLY A 52 -3.46 0.86 -8.77
N PHE A 53 -4.69 1.06 -9.21
CA PHE A 53 -5.68 1.89 -8.51
C PHE A 53 -6.07 1.30 -7.14
N TYR A 54 -6.34 -0.02 -7.06
CA TYR A 54 -6.60 -0.69 -5.78
C TYR A 54 -5.42 -0.60 -4.82
N ASN A 55 -4.19 -0.80 -5.32
CA ASN A 55 -2.98 -0.70 -4.54
C ASN A 55 -2.78 0.72 -3.99
N PHE A 56 -3.01 1.74 -4.82
CA PHE A 56 -2.96 3.14 -4.39
C PHE A 56 -3.95 3.45 -3.27
N PHE A 57 -5.22 3.05 -3.43
CA PHE A 57 -6.26 3.31 -2.43
C PHE A 57 -5.96 2.62 -1.10
N VAL A 58 -5.59 1.34 -1.14
CA VAL A 58 -5.20 0.59 0.07
C VAL A 58 -3.92 1.17 0.68
N GLY A 59 -2.97 1.58 -0.15
CA GLY A 59 -1.71 2.19 0.27
C GLY A 59 -1.93 3.48 1.04
N ILE A 60 -2.76 4.40 0.53
CA ILE A 60 -3.13 5.64 1.22
C ILE A 60 -3.84 5.32 2.54
N PHE A 61 -4.84 4.44 2.51
CA PHE A 61 -5.59 4.10 3.70
C PHE A 61 -4.67 3.58 4.83
N MET A 62 -3.76 2.67 4.49
CA MET A 62 -2.80 2.14 5.46
C MET A 62 -1.77 3.15 5.89
N PHE A 63 -1.30 4.02 5.00
CA PHE A 63 -0.40 5.10 5.36
C PHE A 63 -1.06 6.05 6.37
N SER A 64 -2.32 6.44 6.15
CA SER A 64 -3.09 7.24 7.11
C SER A 64 -3.23 6.55 8.47
N LEU A 65 -3.49 5.24 8.49
CA LEU A 65 -3.54 4.47 9.73
C LEU A 65 -2.19 4.44 10.46
N LEU A 66 -1.08 4.25 9.73
CA LEU A 66 0.26 4.27 10.31
C LEU A 66 0.60 5.64 10.90
N VAL A 67 0.29 6.72 10.19
CA VAL A 67 0.50 8.09 10.70
C VAL A 67 -0.33 8.33 11.96
N ALA A 68 -1.63 7.98 11.94
CA ALA A 68 -2.50 8.12 13.10
C ALA A 68 -1.98 7.28 14.30
N PHE A 69 -1.51 6.07 14.05
CA PHE A 69 -0.93 5.19 15.06
C PHE A 69 0.37 5.77 15.64
N MET A 70 1.26 6.33 14.80
CA MET A 70 2.47 7.00 15.27
C MET A 70 2.16 8.20 16.15
N VAL A 71 1.20 9.06 15.75
CA VAL A 71 0.77 10.21 16.58
C VAL A 71 0.21 9.74 17.92
N TYR A 72 -0.63 8.70 17.91
CA TYR A 72 -1.17 8.10 19.13
C TYR A 72 -0.06 7.59 20.07
N LEU A 73 0.96 6.91 19.53
CA LEU A 73 2.09 6.44 20.32
C LEU A 73 2.89 7.61 20.91
N LEU A 74 3.18 8.64 20.12
CA LEU A 74 3.91 9.82 20.61
C LEU A 74 3.18 10.48 21.78
N HIS A 75 1.85 10.59 21.69
CA HIS A 75 1.02 11.11 22.77
C HIS A 75 1.06 10.22 24.02
N ILE A 76 0.98 8.90 23.88
CA ILE A 76 1.09 7.97 25.03
C ILE A 76 2.44 8.09 25.72
N PHE A 77 3.52 8.22 24.96
CA PHE A 77 4.88 8.33 25.50
C PHE A 77 5.21 9.75 26.01
N GLY A 78 4.29 10.71 25.91
CA GLY A 78 4.50 12.09 26.32
C GLY A 78 5.56 12.82 25.49
N LEU A 79 5.77 12.37 24.25
CA LEU A 79 6.69 12.98 23.28
C LEU A 79 6.00 14.03 22.40
N LEU A 80 4.67 14.09 22.44
CA LEU A 80 3.78 15.07 21.83
C LEU A 80 2.64 15.34 22.81
#